data_AF-A0A512M6H0-F1
#
_entry.id   AF-A0A512M6H0-F1
#
_cell.length_a   1.000
_cell.length_b   1.000
_cell.length_c   1.000
_cell.angle_alpha   90.00
_cell.angle_beta   90.00
_cell.angle_gamma   90.00
#
_symmetry.space_group_name_H-M   'P 1'
#
loop_
_entity.id
_entity.type
_entity.pdbx_description
1 polymer ?
#
loop_
_entity_poly.entity_id
_entity_poly.type
_entity_poly.pdbx_seq_one_letter_code
_entity_poly.pdbx_strand_id
1 'polypeptide(L)'
;MSLPRSLLALGITAGLWWAGHALSCSNQALRATGVAPAFALPGSAYGSLTARLIRDSLYSYWHGGESAAPAPENKAAPNAPPPPPPPGRFARKGMPQPAPPTPSVSNTDISWLQGRVDDLTRLEKSRTKRTSSVPLSAAHQNYLRVAADMRLRLAYQLDPGDAVLYEILHFHIASRTQPPEAARPALDALARSAMDYAVREGGSLSDALTGAGAAINLLNDQLQPGNQKRDNQAVARHWQVLERCLQRYQSLKVQAQAEGWWEGIPTLRRKDLEEHASLLMRIRDMIQRTLANGTGSGGGTPAPTPAGSR
;
A
#
# COMPACT_ATOMS: atom_id res chain seq x y z
N MET A 1 42.30 -0.44 37.51
CA MET A 1 41.24 -1.47 37.37
C MET A 1 40.98 -1.67 35.88
N SER A 2 41.40 -2.81 35.32
CA SER A 2 41.21 -3.13 33.90
C SER A 2 39.78 -3.62 33.67
N LEU A 3 39.00 -2.87 32.89
CA LEU A 3 37.68 -3.31 32.46
C LEU A 3 37.81 -4.61 31.62
N PRO A 4 36.96 -5.62 31.87
CA PRO A 4 37.00 -6.87 31.12
C PRO A 4 36.69 -6.60 29.64
N ARG A 5 37.55 -7.11 28.76
CA ARG A 5 37.49 -6.91 27.30
C ARG A 5 36.13 -7.25 26.67
N SER A 6 35.32 -8.08 27.34
CA SER A 6 33.95 -8.44 26.96
C SER A 6 32.96 -7.28 27.07
N LEU A 7 33.09 -6.38 28.05
CA LEU A 7 32.21 -5.21 28.17
C LEU A 7 32.50 -4.15 27.10
N LEU A 8 33.77 -4.04 26.71
CA LEU A 8 34.21 -3.13 25.65
C LEU A 8 33.70 -3.59 24.27
N ALA A 9 33.70 -4.90 24.01
CA ALA A 9 33.12 -5.47 22.80
C ALA A 9 31.60 -5.23 22.69
N LEU A 10 30.85 -5.42 23.78
CA LEU A 10 29.41 -5.18 23.82
C LEU A 10 29.05 -3.70 23.59
N GLY A 11 29.84 -2.78 24.17
CA GLY A 11 29.68 -1.34 23.94
C GLY A 11 29.91 -0.94 22.47
N ILE A 12 30.92 -1.52 21.82
CA ILE A 12 31.22 -1.25 20.40
C ILE A 12 30.11 -1.79 19.50
N THR A 13 29.60 -3.00 19.76
CA THR A 13 28.50 -3.57 18.95
C THR A 13 27.20 -2.79 19.12
N ALA A 14 26.89 -2.34 20.34
CA ALA A 14 25.71 -1.51 20.60
C ALA A 14 25.87 -0.13 19.95
N GLY A 15 27.07 0.46 20.01
CA GLY A 15 27.39 1.73 19.36
C GLY A 15 27.29 1.67 17.83
N LEU A 16 27.78 0.60 17.20
CA LEU A 16 27.67 0.39 15.76
C LEU A 16 26.22 0.14 15.33
N TRP A 17 25.44 -0.60 16.13
CA TRP A 17 24.03 -0.83 15.85
C TRP A 17 23.23 0.48 15.95
N TRP A 18 23.45 1.29 16.99
CA TRP A 18 22.81 2.60 17.14
C TRP A 18 23.26 3.61 16.08
N ALA A 19 24.55 3.64 15.70
CA ALA A 19 25.04 4.50 14.64
C ALA A 19 24.46 4.10 13.27
N GLY A 20 24.35 2.80 12.98
CA GLY A 20 23.68 2.30 11.79
C GLY A 20 22.18 2.63 11.76
N HIS A 21 21.50 2.56 12.91
CA HIS A 21 20.10 2.93 13.04
C HIS A 21 19.88 4.44 12.89
N ALA A 22 20.76 5.27 13.47
CA ALA A 22 20.70 6.73 13.37
C ALA A 22 20.94 7.22 11.93
N LEU A 23 21.87 6.58 11.19
CA LEU A 23 22.09 6.87 9.76
C LEU A 23 20.92 6.39 8.88
N SER A 24 20.19 5.35 9.29
CA SER A 24 19.00 4.87 8.59
C SER A 24 17.74 5.69 8.91
N CYS A 25 17.73 6.40 10.05
CA CYS A 25 16.62 7.25 10.51
C CYS A 25 16.89 8.76 10.30
N SER A 26 18.09 9.16 9.88
CA SER A 26 18.35 10.55 9.53
C SER A 26 17.65 10.90 8.23
N ASN A 27 16.49 11.53 8.36
CA ASN A 27 15.80 12.32 7.33
C ASN A 27 16.75 13.35 6.72
N GLN A 28 17.57 12.96 5.76
CA GLN A 28 17.95 13.88 4.71
C GLN A 28 16.91 13.75 3.61
N ALA A 29 15.94 14.66 3.67
CA ALA A 29 15.25 15.10 2.47
C ALA A 29 16.31 15.40 1.41
N LEU A 30 16.49 14.46 0.48
CA LEU A 30 17.41 14.60 -0.64
C LEU A 30 16.90 15.75 -1.49
N ARG A 31 17.57 16.90 -1.33
CA ARG A 31 17.46 18.04 -2.24
C ARG A 31 17.57 17.52 -3.67
N ALA A 32 16.62 17.93 -4.51
CA ALA A 32 16.63 17.70 -5.93
C ALA A 32 17.88 18.36 -6.54
N THR A 33 18.98 17.63 -6.62
CA THR A 33 20.01 17.91 -7.62
C THR A 33 19.46 17.44 -8.95
N GLY A 34 19.44 18.29 -9.97
CA GLY A 34 18.91 18.01 -11.32
C GLY A 34 19.64 16.91 -12.12
N VAL A 35 20.43 16.07 -11.45
CA VAL A 35 21.12 14.90 -11.99
C VAL A 35 20.36 13.66 -11.54
N ALA A 36 19.99 12.78 -12.48
CA ALA A 36 19.32 11.53 -12.17
C ALA A 36 20.19 10.69 -11.20
N PRO A 37 19.66 10.27 -10.05
CA PRO A 37 20.45 9.54 -9.06
C PRO A 37 20.89 8.18 -9.62
N ALA A 38 22.20 7.95 -9.64
CA ALA A 38 22.82 6.72 -10.11
C ALA A 38 22.95 5.72 -8.95
N PHE A 39 22.18 4.62 -9.03
CA PHE A 39 22.20 3.43 -8.14
C PHE A 39 21.62 3.55 -6.74
N ALA A 40 20.69 2.65 -6.42
CA ALA A 40 20.13 2.33 -5.08
C ALA A 40 19.71 3.52 -4.19
N LEU A 41 19.64 4.72 -4.76
CA LEU A 41 19.20 5.93 -4.10
C LEU A 41 17.66 6.01 -4.16
N PRO A 42 17.02 6.52 -3.09
CA PRO A 42 15.60 6.85 -3.08
C PRO A 42 15.17 7.61 -4.34
N GLY A 43 14.13 7.12 -5.01
CA GLY A 43 13.58 7.76 -6.21
C GLY A 43 14.36 7.52 -7.51
N SER A 44 15.41 6.69 -7.51
CA SER A 44 16.09 6.25 -8.73
C SER A 44 15.34 5.12 -9.43
N ALA A 45 15.57 4.93 -10.74
CA ALA A 45 14.99 3.80 -11.49
C ALA A 45 15.41 2.43 -10.92
N TYR A 46 16.67 2.32 -10.46
CA TYR A 46 17.16 1.13 -9.78
C TYR A 46 16.48 0.94 -8.41
N GLY A 47 16.34 2.02 -7.63
CA GLY A 47 15.61 2.00 -6.36
C GLY A 47 14.17 1.51 -6.54
N SER A 48 13.47 2.01 -7.55
CA SER A 48 12.11 1.55 -7.92
C SER A 48 12.06 0.07 -8.28
N LEU A 49 13.03 -0.42 -9.05
CA LEU A 49 13.14 -1.84 -9.37
C LEU A 49 13.39 -2.68 -8.11
N THR A 50 14.32 -2.27 -7.25
CA THR A 50 14.59 -2.95 -5.97
C THR A 50 13.35 -2.94 -5.06
N ALA A 51 12.63 -1.81 -4.98
CA ALA A 51 11.41 -1.68 -4.21
C ALA A 51 10.33 -2.66 -4.66
N ARG A 52 10.13 -2.81 -5.98
CA ARG A 52 9.21 -3.79 -6.56
C ARG A 52 9.62 -5.23 -6.28
N LEU A 53 10.91 -5.56 -6.38
CA LEU A 53 11.41 -6.90 -6.01
C LEU A 53 11.15 -7.22 -4.53
N ILE A 54 11.37 -6.24 -3.65
CA ILE A 54 11.04 -6.39 -2.22
C ILE A 54 9.54 -6.59 -2.05
N ARG A 55 8.69 -5.78 -2.70
CA ARG A 55 7.22 -5.89 -2.66
C ARG A 55 6.75 -7.26 -3.09
N ASP A 56 7.21 -7.75 -4.22
CA ASP A 56 6.76 -9.02 -4.78
C ASP A 56 7.17 -10.18 -3.85
N SER A 57 8.37 -10.12 -3.26
CA SER A 57 8.80 -11.09 -2.25
C SER A 57 7.92 -11.06 -0.98
N LEU A 58 7.45 -9.88 -0.57
CA LEU A 58 6.54 -9.71 0.56
C LEU A 58 5.15 -10.22 0.23
N TYR A 59 4.64 -9.97 -0.98
CA TYR A 59 3.36 -10.47 -1.47
C TYR A 59 3.34 -12.00 -1.50
N SER A 60 4.38 -12.62 -2.06
CA SER A 60 4.52 -14.08 -2.06
C SER A 60 4.61 -14.66 -0.64
N TYR A 61 5.23 -13.95 0.30
CA TYR A 61 5.28 -14.35 1.70
C TYR A 61 3.91 -14.23 2.39
N TRP A 62 3.19 -13.12 2.21
CA TRP A 62 1.89 -12.89 2.84
C TRP A 62 0.82 -13.86 2.33
N HIS A 63 0.70 -14.00 1.01
CA HIS A 63 -0.35 -14.83 0.41
C HIS A 63 0.05 -16.31 0.26
N GLY A 64 1.34 -16.61 0.07
CA GLY A 64 1.86 -17.98 0.05
C GLY A 64 1.97 -18.61 1.44
N GLY A 65 2.24 -17.80 2.48
CA GLY A 65 2.34 -18.24 3.87
C GLY A 65 0.98 -18.52 4.53
N GLU A 66 -0.05 -17.69 4.26
CA GLU A 66 -1.40 -17.89 4.82
C GLU A 66 -2.12 -19.12 4.25
N SER A 67 -1.89 -19.43 2.96
CA SER A 67 -2.45 -20.64 2.32
C SER A 67 -1.88 -21.95 2.89
N ALA A 68 -0.85 -21.88 3.75
CA ALA A 68 -0.20 -23.00 4.42
C ALA A 68 -0.49 -23.05 5.94
N ALA A 69 -1.35 -22.18 6.47
CA ALA A 69 -1.87 -22.38 7.82
C ALA A 69 -2.75 -23.64 7.81
N PRO A 70 -2.51 -24.64 8.69
CA PRO A 70 -3.43 -25.75 8.81
C PRO A 70 -4.79 -25.16 9.19
N ALA A 71 -5.81 -25.45 8.39
CA ALA A 71 -7.18 -25.22 8.80
C ALA A 71 -7.35 -25.81 10.22
N PRO A 72 -8.02 -25.12 11.16
CA PRO A 72 -8.34 -25.77 12.42
C PRO A 72 -9.05 -27.07 12.07
N GLU A 73 -8.55 -28.20 12.58
CA GLU A 73 -9.21 -29.50 12.49
C GLU A 73 -10.59 -29.35 13.12
N ASN A 74 -11.56 -28.92 12.32
CA ASN A 74 -12.95 -29.07 12.64
C ASN A 74 -13.18 -30.58 12.64
N LYS A 75 -13.25 -31.17 13.83
CA LYS A 75 -13.95 -32.43 14.04
C LYS A 75 -15.38 -32.22 13.56
N ALA A 76 -15.61 -32.42 12.26
CA ALA A 76 -16.88 -32.26 11.63
C ALA A 76 -17.84 -33.29 12.25
N ALA A 77 -18.82 -32.81 12.99
CA ALA A 77 -19.99 -33.60 13.33
C ALA A 77 -20.66 -34.05 12.01
N PRO A 78 -21.11 -35.32 11.87
CA PRO A 78 -21.41 -35.90 10.56
C PRO A 78 -22.63 -35.33 9.82
N ASN A 79 -23.32 -34.31 10.33
CA ASN A 79 -24.60 -33.83 9.77
C ASN A 79 -24.80 -32.31 9.94
N ALA A 80 -23.82 -31.49 9.56
CA ALA A 80 -24.04 -30.04 9.43
C ALA A 80 -24.34 -29.68 7.96
N PRO A 81 -25.46 -28.98 7.66
CA PRO A 81 -25.74 -28.52 6.30
C PRO A 81 -24.66 -27.52 5.85
N PRO A 82 -24.35 -27.44 4.53
CA PRO A 82 -23.32 -26.55 4.03
C PRO A 82 -23.61 -25.10 4.44
N PRO A 83 -22.57 -24.32 4.83
CA PRO A 83 -22.77 -22.93 5.19
C PRO A 83 -23.35 -22.15 4.00
N PRO A 84 -24.31 -21.23 4.23
CA PRO A 84 -24.90 -20.45 3.16
C PRO A 84 -23.81 -19.62 2.44
N PRO A 85 -23.93 -19.42 1.11
CA PRO A 85 -22.98 -18.61 0.36
C PRO A 85 -22.93 -17.19 0.91
N PRO A 86 -21.75 -16.55 0.97
CA PRO A 86 -21.60 -15.20 1.49
C PRO A 86 -22.44 -14.21 0.67
N PRO A 87 -23.18 -13.28 1.32
CA PRO A 87 -23.99 -12.31 0.62
C PRO A 87 -23.09 -11.25 -0.04
N GLY A 88 -23.13 -11.16 -1.36
CA GLY A 88 -22.70 -9.96 -2.09
C GLY A 88 -21.56 -10.12 -3.10
N ARG A 89 -21.95 -10.18 -4.39
CA ARG A 89 -21.29 -9.54 -5.55
C ARG A 89 -19.91 -10.00 -6.03
N PHE A 90 -19.60 -11.30 -6.07
CA PHE A 90 -18.60 -11.81 -7.06
C PHE A 90 -18.95 -13.17 -7.69
N ALA A 91 -20.19 -13.64 -7.60
CA ALA A 91 -20.63 -14.79 -8.37
C ALA A 91 -20.79 -14.40 -9.86
N ARG A 92 -19.75 -14.62 -10.66
CA ARG A 92 -19.85 -14.58 -12.13
C ARG A 92 -20.77 -15.72 -12.58
N LYS A 93 -22.05 -15.40 -12.75
CA LYS A 93 -23.05 -16.25 -13.38
C LYS A 93 -22.83 -16.19 -14.90
N GLY A 94 -22.51 -17.33 -15.53
CA GLY A 94 -22.70 -17.52 -16.98
C GLY A 94 -21.48 -17.62 -17.91
N MET A 95 -20.30 -18.08 -17.47
CA MET A 95 -19.28 -18.50 -18.45
C MET A 95 -19.47 -19.98 -18.82
N PRO A 96 -19.67 -20.33 -20.11
CA PRO A 96 -19.72 -21.72 -20.54
C PRO A 96 -18.38 -22.41 -20.29
N GLN A 97 -18.45 -23.63 -19.79
CA GLN A 97 -17.33 -24.53 -19.57
C GLN A 97 -16.68 -24.86 -20.93
N PRO A 98 -15.37 -24.65 -21.13
CA PRO A 98 -14.73 -25.04 -22.39
C PRO A 98 -14.70 -26.58 -22.48
N ALA A 99 -15.13 -27.09 -23.63
CA ALA A 99 -15.09 -28.51 -23.97
C ALA A 99 -13.62 -29.04 -24.00
N PRO A 100 -13.41 -30.34 -23.74
CA PRO A 100 -12.07 -30.93 -23.76
C PRO A 100 -11.42 -30.80 -25.14
N PRO A 101 -10.10 -30.51 -25.23
CA PRO A 101 -9.44 -30.30 -26.51
C PRO A 101 -9.28 -31.61 -27.28
N THR A 102 -9.73 -31.60 -28.53
CA THR A 102 -9.37 -32.58 -29.57
C THR A 102 -7.89 -32.45 -29.93
N PRO A 103 -7.18 -33.56 -30.21
CA PRO A 103 -5.75 -33.51 -30.47
C PRO A 103 -5.50 -33.29 -31.96
N SER A 104 -4.95 -32.14 -32.35
CA SER A 104 -4.13 -32.10 -33.56
C SER A 104 -3.17 -30.90 -33.58
N VAL A 105 -2.04 -31.14 -34.24
CA VAL A 105 -0.91 -30.26 -34.55
C VAL A 105 0.26 -30.35 -33.56
N SER A 106 1.31 -31.00 -34.07
CA SER A 106 2.64 -31.24 -33.50
C SER A 106 3.27 -29.95 -32.99
N ASN A 107 3.41 -29.86 -31.67
CA ASN A 107 3.92 -28.69 -30.95
C ASN A 107 4.99 -29.11 -29.92
N THR A 108 5.93 -29.94 -30.37
CA THR A 108 6.94 -30.55 -29.50
C THR A 108 7.88 -29.50 -28.89
N ASP A 109 8.11 -28.37 -29.57
CA ASP A 109 8.98 -27.30 -29.08
C ASP A 109 8.31 -26.30 -28.14
N ILE A 110 6.99 -26.09 -28.23
CA ILE A 110 6.27 -25.24 -27.27
C ILE A 110 6.08 -25.99 -25.93
N SER A 111 5.97 -27.32 -25.99
CA SER A 111 5.76 -28.18 -24.82
C SER A 111 6.91 -28.14 -23.81
N TRP A 112 8.18 -28.07 -24.26
CA TRP A 112 9.31 -28.06 -23.33
C TRP A 112 9.47 -26.70 -22.63
N LEU A 113 9.26 -25.58 -23.34
CA LEU A 113 9.28 -24.25 -22.76
C LEU A 113 8.15 -24.10 -21.75
N GLN A 114 6.95 -24.56 -22.10
CA GLN A 114 5.80 -24.60 -21.21
C GLN A 114 6.12 -25.42 -19.95
N GLY A 115 6.69 -26.62 -20.10
CA GLY A 115 7.09 -27.48 -18.98
C GLY A 115 8.15 -26.83 -18.08
N ARG A 116 9.11 -26.09 -18.65
CA ARG A 116 10.11 -25.32 -17.88
C ARG A 116 9.50 -24.14 -17.15
N VAL A 117 8.58 -23.41 -17.77
CA VAL A 117 7.83 -22.32 -17.13
C VAL A 117 6.97 -22.87 -15.99
N ASP A 118 6.32 -24.02 -16.19
CA ASP A 118 5.52 -24.68 -15.16
C ASP A 118 6.39 -25.19 -14.01
N ASP A 119 7.57 -25.75 -14.29
CA ASP A 119 8.55 -26.17 -13.28
C ASP A 119 9.09 -24.98 -12.48
N LEU A 120 9.43 -23.88 -13.15
CA LEU A 120 9.85 -22.64 -12.49
C LEU A 120 8.73 -22.09 -11.62
N THR A 121 7.50 -22.04 -12.14
CA THR A 121 6.32 -21.61 -11.39
C THR A 121 6.08 -22.52 -10.18
N ARG A 122 6.30 -23.83 -10.31
CA ARG A 122 6.19 -24.80 -9.21
C ARG A 122 7.27 -24.59 -8.16
N LEU A 123 8.51 -24.33 -8.57
CA LEU A 123 9.64 -24.04 -7.68
C LEU A 123 9.46 -22.70 -6.96
N GLU A 124 8.93 -21.69 -7.63
CA GLU A 124 8.58 -20.40 -7.02
C GLU A 124 7.47 -20.57 -5.98
N LYS A 125 6.43 -21.36 -6.29
CA LYS A 125 5.37 -21.71 -5.35
C LYS A 125 5.88 -22.54 -4.16
N SER A 126 6.85 -23.43 -4.38
CA SER A 126 7.39 -24.26 -3.29
C SER A 126 8.33 -23.48 -2.38
N ARG A 127 9.04 -22.46 -2.90
CA ARG A 127 9.91 -21.57 -2.10
C ARG A 127 9.16 -20.84 -1.00
N THR A 128 7.88 -20.54 -1.19
CA THR A 128 7.05 -19.82 -0.21
C THR A 128 6.15 -20.74 0.62
N LYS A 129 6.05 -22.02 0.26
CA LYS A 129 5.25 -22.99 1.00
C LYS A 129 6.03 -23.54 2.19
N ARG A 130 5.48 -23.35 3.40
CA ARG A 130 6.06 -23.93 4.61
C ARG A 130 5.98 -25.45 4.56
N THR A 131 7.12 -26.12 4.66
CA THR A 131 7.24 -27.59 4.63
C THR A 131 7.21 -28.22 6.02
N SER A 132 7.34 -27.42 7.08
CA SER A 132 7.32 -27.90 8.47
C SER A 132 5.88 -27.97 9.03
N SER A 133 5.51 -29.10 9.63
CA SER A 133 4.24 -29.27 10.35
C SER A 133 4.18 -28.54 11.72
N VAL A 134 5.33 -28.16 12.29
CA VAL A 134 5.42 -27.58 13.65
C VAL A 134 5.04 -26.10 13.64
N PRO A 135 4.10 -25.62 14.48
CA PRO A 135 3.67 -24.22 14.53
C PRO A 135 4.83 -23.23 14.75
N LEU A 136 4.71 -22.03 14.18
CA LEU A 136 5.71 -20.97 14.34
C LEU A 136 5.78 -20.57 15.82
N SER A 137 6.97 -20.64 16.42
CA SER A 137 7.20 -20.13 17.77
C SER A 137 6.92 -18.62 17.84
N ALA A 138 6.51 -18.12 19.01
CA ALA A 138 6.25 -16.70 19.21
C ALA A 138 7.46 -15.82 18.83
N ALA A 139 8.68 -16.28 19.16
CA ALA A 139 9.93 -15.60 18.79
C ALA A 139 10.11 -15.51 17.27
N HIS A 140 9.82 -16.60 16.54
CA HIS A 140 9.95 -16.60 15.09
C HIS A 140 8.86 -15.77 14.41
N GLN A 141 7.63 -15.78 14.94
CA GLN A 141 6.57 -14.86 14.49
C GLN A 141 6.98 -13.40 14.69
N ASN A 142 7.57 -13.07 15.83
CA ASN A 142 8.07 -11.72 16.10
C ASN A 142 9.18 -11.32 15.12
N TYR A 143 10.14 -12.21 14.87
CA TYR A 143 11.20 -12.00 13.87
C TYR A 143 10.62 -11.71 12.49
N LEU A 144 9.69 -12.54 12.01
CA LEU A 144 9.04 -12.36 10.71
C LEU A 144 8.27 -11.05 10.64
N ARG A 145 7.65 -10.62 11.75
CA ARG A 145 6.95 -9.34 11.84
C ARG A 145 7.91 -8.16 11.69
N VAL A 146 9.02 -8.16 12.42
CA VAL A 146 10.04 -7.10 12.38
C VAL A 146 10.72 -7.05 11.01
N ALA A 147 11.06 -8.21 10.45
CA ALA A 147 11.67 -8.30 9.12
C ALA A 147 10.73 -7.79 8.02
N ALA A 148 9.43 -8.07 8.13
CA ALA A 148 8.42 -7.55 7.21
C ALA A 148 8.27 -6.02 7.31
N ASP A 149 8.18 -5.46 8.52
CA ASP A 149 8.08 -4.00 8.73
C ASP A 149 9.31 -3.28 8.15
N MET A 150 10.52 -3.78 8.45
CA MET A 150 11.76 -3.22 7.91
C MET A 150 11.78 -3.23 6.37
N ARG A 151 11.40 -4.35 5.75
CA ARG A 151 11.39 -4.48 4.28
C ARG A 151 10.36 -3.56 3.63
N LEU A 152 9.17 -3.42 4.23
CA LEU A 152 8.14 -2.50 3.72
C LEU A 152 8.61 -1.05 3.78
N ARG A 153 9.20 -0.64 4.91
CA ARG A 153 9.76 0.71 5.05
C ARG A 153 10.87 0.96 4.05
N LEU A 154 11.80 0.02 3.91
CA LEU A 154 12.89 0.12 2.94
C LEU A 154 12.36 0.22 1.51
N ALA A 155 11.41 -0.63 1.13
CA ALA A 155 10.82 -0.59 -0.21
C ALA A 155 10.14 0.76 -0.47
N TYR A 156 9.36 1.26 0.48
CA TYR A 156 8.73 2.57 0.36
C TYR A 156 9.74 3.73 0.30
N GLN A 157 10.83 3.67 1.08
CA GLN A 157 11.90 4.66 1.00
C GLN A 157 12.60 4.66 -0.37
N LEU A 158 12.75 3.49 -0.98
CA LEU A 158 13.34 3.35 -2.31
C LEU A 158 12.43 3.88 -3.42
N ASP A 159 11.11 3.71 -3.28
CA ASP A 159 10.10 4.19 -4.23
C ASP A 159 8.85 4.75 -3.54
N PRO A 160 8.91 5.99 -3.04
CA PRO A 160 7.78 6.62 -2.36
C PRO A 160 6.66 7.03 -3.33
N GLY A 161 6.90 6.94 -4.65
CA GLY A 161 5.92 7.18 -5.69
C GLY A 161 5.05 5.97 -6.02
N ASP A 162 5.36 4.78 -5.51
CA ASP A 162 4.56 3.58 -5.72
C ASP A 162 3.34 3.54 -4.77
N ALA A 163 2.16 3.78 -5.33
CA ALA A 163 0.90 3.80 -4.60
C ALA A 163 0.62 2.47 -3.87
N VAL A 164 1.01 1.33 -4.43
CA VAL A 164 0.79 0.03 -3.81
C VAL A 164 1.65 -0.11 -2.57
N LEU A 165 2.92 0.32 -2.62
CA LEU A 165 3.81 0.31 -1.46
C LEU A 165 3.29 1.24 -0.36
N TYR A 166 2.84 2.44 -0.74
CA TYR A 166 2.21 3.38 0.20
C TYR A 166 1.01 2.74 0.90
N GLU A 167 0.06 2.17 0.16
CA GLU A 167 -1.16 1.57 0.74
C GLU A 167 -0.85 0.35 1.62
N ILE A 168 0.07 -0.52 1.20
CA ILE A 168 0.48 -1.68 2.02
C ILE A 168 1.11 -1.20 3.32
N LEU A 169 2.01 -0.20 3.28
CA LEU A 169 2.66 0.32 4.47
C LEU A 169 1.67 1.05 5.38
N HIS A 170 0.75 1.83 4.81
CA HIS A 170 -0.34 2.50 5.53
C HIS A 170 -1.20 1.47 6.27
N PHE A 171 -1.67 0.43 5.58
CA PHE A 171 -2.43 -0.67 6.18
C PHE A 171 -1.63 -1.43 7.24
N HIS A 172 -0.33 -1.66 7.01
CA HIS A 172 0.56 -2.34 7.94
C HIS A 172 0.66 -1.59 9.28
N ILE A 173 0.87 -0.27 9.23
CA ILE A 173 0.95 0.58 10.42
C ILE A 173 -0.40 0.60 11.16
N ALA A 174 -1.50 0.76 10.41
CA ALA A 174 -2.85 0.83 10.96
C ALA A 174 -3.28 -0.47 11.65
N SER A 175 -2.98 -1.62 11.06
CA SER A 175 -3.41 -2.94 11.56
C SER A 175 -2.58 -3.45 12.74
N ARG A 176 -1.33 -3.02 12.88
CA ARG A 176 -0.39 -3.58 13.86
C ARG A 176 -0.21 -2.77 15.13
N THR A 177 -0.54 -1.49 15.10
CA THR A 177 -0.36 -0.62 16.26
C THR A 177 -1.57 -0.74 17.18
N GLN A 178 -1.35 -1.20 18.42
CA GLN A 178 -2.38 -1.25 19.46
C GLN A 178 -1.99 -0.33 20.62
N PRO A 179 -2.91 0.52 21.12
CA PRO A 179 -4.26 0.77 20.61
C PRO A 179 -4.25 1.47 19.23
N PRO A 180 -5.32 1.36 18.41
CA PRO A 180 -5.37 1.95 17.06
C PRO A 180 -5.06 3.45 17.03
N GLU A 181 -5.38 4.18 18.09
CA GLU A 181 -5.10 5.61 18.21
C GLU A 181 -3.60 5.93 18.24
N ALA A 182 -2.76 4.99 18.71
CA ALA A 182 -1.31 5.15 18.71
C ALA A 182 -0.70 5.05 17.30
N ALA A 183 -1.44 4.53 16.31
CA ALA A 183 -1.01 4.49 14.91
C ALA A 183 -1.06 5.87 14.24
N ARG A 184 -1.96 6.75 14.71
CA ARG A 184 -2.31 8.01 14.03
C ARG A 184 -1.10 8.89 13.69
N PRO A 185 -0.16 9.17 14.63
CA PRO A 185 0.98 10.02 14.30
C PRO A 185 1.87 9.44 13.19
N ALA A 186 2.02 8.11 13.14
CA ALA A 186 2.82 7.43 12.11
C ALA A 186 2.11 7.42 10.75
N LEU A 187 0.79 7.23 10.73
CA LEU A 187 -0.02 7.32 9.52
C LEU A 187 -0.04 8.74 8.96
N ASP A 188 -0.21 9.74 9.83
CA ASP A 188 -0.15 11.16 9.47
C ASP A 188 1.21 11.52 8.87
N ALA A 189 2.30 11.08 9.51
CA ALA A 189 3.65 11.31 9.01
C ALA A 189 3.89 10.65 7.65
N LEU A 190 3.43 9.41 7.46
CA LEU A 190 3.54 8.70 6.20
C LEU A 190 2.76 9.41 5.08
N ALA A 191 1.51 9.78 5.34
CA ALA A 191 0.67 10.47 4.36
C ALA A 191 1.24 11.85 3.99
N ARG A 192 1.74 12.61 4.96
CA ARG A 192 2.43 13.89 4.70
C ARG A 192 3.68 13.71 3.86
N SER A 193 4.51 12.71 4.17
CA SER A 193 5.69 12.39 3.36
C SER A 193 5.32 12.06 1.91
N ALA A 194 4.25 11.30 1.69
CA ALA A 194 3.76 10.97 0.35
C ALA A 194 3.23 12.20 -0.40
N MET A 195 2.47 13.07 0.28
CA MET A 195 1.97 14.34 -0.27
C MET A 195 3.12 15.29 -0.67
N ASP A 196 4.11 15.45 0.21
CA ASP A 196 5.28 16.31 -0.04
C ASP A 196 6.12 15.78 -1.22
N TYR A 197 6.29 14.46 -1.30
CA TYR A 197 6.99 13.83 -2.43
C TYR A 197 6.24 14.01 -3.75
N ALA A 198 4.90 13.95 -3.73
CA ALA A 198 4.07 14.09 -4.93
C ALA A 198 4.13 15.47 -5.59
N VAL A 199 4.40 16.51 -4.81
CA VAL A 199 4.43 17.90 -5.30
C VAL A 199 5.83 18.40 -5.69
N ARG A 200 6.88 17.59 -5.49
CA ARG A 200 8.27 17.95 -5.82
C ARG A 200 8.47 18.24 -7.31
N GLU A 201 9.44 19.08 -7.65
CA GLU A 201 9.85 19.28 -9.04
C GLU A 201 10.40 17.97 -9.64
N GLY A 202 10.06 17.67 -10.90
CA GLY A 202 10.45 16.42 -11.55
C GLY A 202 9.75 15.15 -11.04
N GLY A 203 8.70 15.28 -10.21
CA GLY A 203 7.86 14.15 -9.79
C GLY A 203 7.12 13.49 -10.95
N SER A 204 6.96 12.16 -10.87
CA SER A 204 6.35 11.31 -11.90
C SER A 204 4.81 11.32 -11.87
N LEU A 205 4.18 10.72 -12.90
CA LEU A 205 2.74 10.44 -12.91
C LEU A 205 2.30 9.62 -11.69
N SER A 206 3.13 8.65 -11.27
CA SER A 206 2.80 7.78 -10.13
C SER A 206 2.89 8.55 -8.82
N ASP A 207 3.89 9.43 -8.68
CA ASP A 207 4.09 10.27 -7.49
C ASP A 207 2.84 11.12 -7.24
N ALA A 208 2.31 11.77 -8.28
CA ALA A 208 1.10 12.57 -8.21
C ALA A 208 -0.12 11.77 -7.72
N LEU A 209 -0.32 10.56 -8.24
CA LEU A 209 -1.43 9.70 -7.82
C LEU A 209 -1.26 9.18 -6.39
N THR A 210 -0.04 8.84 -5.98
CA THR A 210 0.26 8.40 -4.62
C THR A 210 0.00 9.51 -3.59
N GLY A 211 0.40 10.75 -3.90
CA GLY A 211 0.06 11.90 -3.06
C GLY A 211 -1.44 12.18 -2.97
N ALA A 212 -2.19 12.00 -4.06
CA ALA A 212 -3.64 12.11 -4.05
C ALA A 212 -4.30 11.03 -3.16
N GLY A 213 -3.84 9.77 -3.25
CA GLY A 213 -4.27 8.70 -2.34
C GLY A 213 -3.97 9.02 -0.88
N ALA A 214 -2.79 9.56 -0.59
CA ALA A 214 -2.42 9.98 0.76
C ALA A 214 -3.30 11.10 1.32
N ALA A 215 -3.61 12.12 0.50
CA ALA A 215 -4.53 13.17 0.88
C ALA A 215 -5.94 12.63 1.16
N ILE A 216 -6.42 11.64 0.39
CA ILE A 216 -7.69 10.97 0.62
C ILE A 216 -7.71 10.23 1.95
N ASN A 217 -6.64 9.52 2.32
CA ASN A 217 -6.57 8.83 3.62
C ASN A 217 -6.73 9.80 4.78
N LEU A 218 -6.04 10.95 4.74
CA LEU A 218 -6.18 11.98 5.78
C LEU A 218 -7.56 12.67 5.76
N LEU A 219 -8.17 12.84 4.58
CA LEU A 219 -9.53 13.37 4.48
C LEU A 219 -10.56 12.39 5.05
N ASN A 220 -10.41 11.09 4.79
CA ASN A 220 -11.30 10.06 5.32
C ASN A 220 -11.30 10.06 6.85
N ASP A 221 -10.14 10.20 7.49
CA ASP A 221 -10.03 10.29 8.95
C ASP A 221 -10.74 11.55 9.50
N GLN A 222 -10.62 12.68 8.81
CA GLN A 222 -11.26 13.95 9.24
C GLN A 222 -12.77 13.97 8.98
N LEU A 223 -13.24 13.27 7.95
CA LEU A 223 -14.64 13.27 7.52
C LEU A 223 -15.43 12.06 8.05
N GLN A 224 -14.80 11.20 8.86
CA GLN A 224 -15.46 10.06 9.46
C GLN A 224 -16.65 10.51 10.33
N PRO A 225 -17.84 9.86 10.20
CA PRO A 225 -18.98 10.16 11.05
C PRO A 225 -18.63 10.00 12.53
N GLY A 226 -18.92 11.02 13.34
CA GLY A 226 -18.62 11.02 14.78
C GLY A 226 -17.22 11.52 15.15
N ASN A 227 -16.40 11.98 14.21
CA ASN A 227 -15.16 12.67 14.53
C ASN A 227 -15.43 14.05 15.17
N GLN A 228 -15.49 14.08 16.51
CA GLN A 228 -15.71 15.31 17.29
C GLN A 228 -14.51 16.28 17.26
N LYS A 229 -13.33 15.82 16.83
CA LYS A 229 -12.09 16.61 16.75
C LYS A 229 -11.75 17.00 15.31
N ARG A 230 -12.75 17.11 14.44
CA ARG A 230 -12.58 17.52 13.05
C ARG A 230 -11.89 18.88 12.97
N ASP A 231 -10.73 18.92 12.32
CA ASP A 231 -10.02 20.16 12.01
C ASP A 231 -10.41 20.62 10.59
N ASN A 232 -11.29 21.62 10.49
CA ASN A 232 -11.72 22.18 9.21
C ASN A 232 -10.57 22.82 8.42
N GLN A 233 -9.53 23.32 9.09
CA GLN A 233 -8.36 23.83 8.39
C GLN A 233 -7.53 22.68 7.82
N ALA A 234 -7.37 21.57 8.55
CA ALA A 234 -6.73 20.37 8.01
C ALA A 234 -7.49 19.82 6.81
N VAL A 235 -8.83 19.76 6.87
CA VAL A 235 -9.68 19.36 5.74
C VAL A 235 -9.41 20.24 4.52
N ALA A 236 -9.42 21.57 4.69
CA ALA A 236 -9.14 22.49 3.58
C ALA A 236 -7.74 22.31 2.99
N ARG A 237 -6.70 22.13 3.85
CA ARG A 237 -5.32 21.87 3.41
C ARG A 237 -5.21 20.56 2.62
N HIS A 238 -5.73 19.46 3.15
CA HIS A 238 -5.65 18.16 2.50
C HIS A 238 -6.46 18.13 1.19
N TRP A 239 -7.61 18.82 1.15
CA TRP A 239 -8.38 19.02 -0.07
C TRP A 239 -7.60 19.76 -1.16
N GLN A 240 -6.91 20.85 -0.81
CA GLN A 240 -6.06 21.58 -1.76
C GLN A 240 -4.92 20.71 -2.30
N VAL A 241 -4.31 19.88 -1.45
CA VAL A 241 -3.26 18.95 -1.89
C VAL A 241 -3.82 17.89 -2.83
N LEU A 242 -4.98 17.32 -2.53
CA LEU A 242 -5.67 16.38 -3.42
C LEU A 242 -5.89 16.97 -4.82
N GLU A 243 -6.49 18.17 -4.89
CA GLU A 243 -6.75 18.84 -6.17
C GLU A 243 -5.44 19.11 -6.92
N ARG A 244 -4.40 19.60 -6.23
CA ARG A 244 -3.09 19.88 -6.83
C ARG A 244 -2.45 18.61 -7.41
N CYS A 245 -2.49 17.50 -6.67
CA CYS A 245 -1.95 16.22 -7.12
C CYS A 245 -2.68 15.69 -8.36
N LEU A 246 -4.02 15.73 -8.36
CA LEU A 246 -4.82 15.30 -9.52
C LEU A 246 -4.61 16.18 -10.75
N GLN A 247 -4.57 17.51 -10.56
CA GLN A 247 -4.26 18.45 -11.63
C GLN A 247 -2.87 18.21 -12.20
N ARG A 248 -1.87 17.99 -11.33
CA ARG A 248 -0.50 17.67 -11.75
C ARG A 248 -0.45 16.39 -12.57
N TYR A 249 -1.14 15.33 -12.17
CA TYR A 249 -1.24 14.10 -12.97
C TYR A 249 -1.77 14.38 -14.38
N GLN A 250 -2.84 15.17 -14.50
CA GLN A 250 -3.41 15.54 -15.80
C GLN A 250 -2.41 16.34 -16.64
N SER A 251 -1.74 17.34 -16.05
CA SER A 251 -0.73 18.14 -16.75
C SER A 251 0.44 17.28 -17.23
N LEU A 252 0.98 16.41 -16.38
CA LEU A 252 2.05 15.47 -16.74
C LEU A 252 1.61 14.50 -17.85
N LYS A 253 0.36 14.03 -17.82
CA LYS A 253 -0.19 13.15 -18.86
C LYS A 253 -0.28 13.88 -20.21
N VAL A 254 -0.83 15.09 -20.23
CA VAL A 254 -0.93 15.90 -21.45
C VAL A 254 0.46 16.21 -22.01
N GLN A 255 1.41 16.58 -21.15
CA GLN A 255 2.80 16.78 -21.54
C GLN A 255 3.40 15.50 -22.13
N ALA A 256 3.18 14.34 -21.50
CA ALA A 256 3.66 13.05 -21.99
C ALA A 256 3.11 12.67 -23.37
N GLN A 257 1.86 13.03 -23.62
CA GLN A 257 1.22 12.82 -24.92
C GLN A 257 1.79 13.76 -25.98
N ALA A 258 1.96 15.05 -25.65
CA ALA A 258 2.52 16.04 -26.55
C ALA A 258 3.98 15.73 -26.94
N GLU A 259 4.76 15.24 -25.99
CA GLU A 259 6.17 14.85 -26.19
C GLU A 259 6.32 13.41 -26.76
N GLY A 260 5.22 12.68 -26.93
CA GLY A 260 5.19 11.33 -27.53
C GLY A 260 5.69 10.19 -26.64
N TRP A 261 6.20 10.44 -25.42
CA TRP A 261 6.66 9.38 -24.53
C TRP A 261 5.52 8.64 -23.81
N TRP A 262 4.29 9.16 -23.83
CA TRP A 262 3.11 8.42 -23.34
C TRP A 262 2.96 7.07 -24.03
N GLU A 263 3.16 7.00 -25.35
CA GLU A 263 3.08 5.74 -26.11
C GLU A 263 4.24 4.79 -25.81
N GLY A 264 5.36 5.31 -25.28
CA GLY A 264 6.48 4.51 -24.79
C GLY A 264 6.20 3.78 -23.46
N ILE A 265 5.13 4.14 -22.74
CA ILE A 265 4.73 3.45 -21.52
C ILE A 265 3.98 2.14 -21.90
N PRO A 266 4.36 0.98 -21.34
CA PRO A 266 3.66 -0.28 -21.58
C PRO A 266 2.15 -0.15 -21.38
N THR A 267 1.37 -0.73 -22.29
CA THR A 267 -0.11 -0.60 -22.31
C THR A 267 -0.76 -0.99 -20.98
N LEU A 268 -0.29 -2.07 -20.35
CA LEU A 268 -0.75 -2.49 -19.03
C LEU A 268 -0.51 -1.40 -17.98
N ARG A 269 0.68 -0.79 -17.96
CA ARG A 269 1.01 0.27 -17.00
C ARG A 269 0.21 1.55 -17.25
N ARG A 270 -0.06 1.90 -18.51
CA ARG A 270 -0.96 3.03 -18.83
C ARG A 270 -2.37 2.79 -18.29
N LYS A 271 -2.90 1.58 -18.51
CA LYS A 271 -4.20 1.18 -17.99
C LYS A 271 -4.25 1.27 -16.47
N ASP A 272 -3.24 0.76 -15.77
CA ASP A 272 -3.17 0.85 -14.30
C ASP A 272 -3.19 2.31 -13.81
N LEU A 273 -2.44 3.20 -14.46
CA LEU A 273 -2.42 4.63 -14.12
C LEU A 273 -3.78 5.29 -14.35
N GLU A 274 -4.44 4.98 -15.46
CA GLU A 274 -5.75 5.53 -15.81
C GLU A 274 -6.86 5.01 -14.89
N GLU A 275 -6.85 3.72 -14.55
CA GLU A 275 -7.79 3.13 -13.60
C GLU A 275 -7.60 3.72 -12.20
N HIS A 276 -6.35 3.89 -11.76
CA HIS A 276 -6.04 4.48 -10.47
C HIS A 276 -6.48 5.96 -10.41
N ALA A 277 -6.15 6.76 -11.43
CA ALA A 277 -6.61 8.15 -11.52
C ALA A 277 -8.15 8.24 -11.52
N SER A 278 -8.83 7.36 -12.27
CA SER A 278 -10.29 7.31 -12.33
C SER A 278 -10.93 6.93 -10.99
N LEU A 279 -10.29 6.05 -10.21
CA LEU A 279 -10.72 5.77 -8.84
C LEU A 279 -10.59 7.00 -7.94
N LEU A 280 -9.43 7.66 -7.95
CA LEU A 280 -9.17 8.82 -7.09
C LEU A 280 -10.10 10.01 -7.43
N MET A 281 -10.38 10.26 -8.72
CA MET A 281 -11.34 11.29 -9.13
C MET A 281 -12.76 10.99 -8.63
N ARG A 282 -13.21 9.73 -8.69
CA ARG A 282 -14.52 9.34 -8.14
C ARG A 282 -14.61 9.55 -6.63
N ILE A 283 -13.54 9.23 -5.90
CA ILE A 283 -13.48 9.46 -4.45
C ILE A 283 -13.48 10.96 -4.14
N ARG A 284 -12.70 11.75 -4.89
CA ARG A 284 -12.67 13.22 -4.82
C ARG A 284 -14.07 13.81 -4.99
N ASP A 285 -14.83 13.37 -5.99
CA ASP A 285 -16.20 13.85 -6.24
C ASP A 285 -17.18 13.44 -5.13
N MET A 286 -16.97 12.29 -4.50
CA MET A 286 -17.72 11.88 -3.32
C MET A 286 -17.40 12.79 -2.12
N ILE A 287 -16.12 13.06 -1.85
CA ILE A 287 -15.68 13.96 -0.79
C ILE A 287 -16.23 15.37 -1.01
N GLN A 288 -16.18 15.90 -2.24
CA GLN A 288 -16.73 17.22 -2.58
C GLN A 288 -18.20 17.33 -2.19
N ARG A 289 -19.00 16.31 -2.50
CA ARG A 289 -20.43 16.24 -2.14
C ARG A 289 -20.62 16.23 -0.62
N THR A 290 -19.81 15.46 0.10
CA THR A 290 -19.84 15.42 1.57
C THR A 290 -19.51 16.79 2.18
N LEU A 291 -18.52 17.50 1.63
CA LEU A 291 -18.15 18.84 2.08
C LEU A 291 -19.26 19.86 1.82
N ALA A 292 -19.88 19.83 0.63
CA ALA A 292 -20.99 20.71 0.27
C ALA A 292 -22.25 20.48 1.13
N ASN A 293 -22.55 19.22 1.45
CA ASN A 293 -23.68 18.88 2.32
C ASN A 293 -23.43 19.26 3.79
N GLY A 294 -22.18 19.15 4.26
CA GLY A 294 -21.80 19.51 5.63
C GLY A 294 -21.88 21.01 5.94
N THR A 295 -21.78 21.88 4.93
CA THR A 295 -21.92 23.33 5.10
C THR A 295 -23.37 23.82 5.23
N GLY A 296 -24.37 22.97 4.96
CA GLY A 296 -25.80 23.32 5.00
C GLY A 296 -26.54 23.01 6.31
N SER A 297 -25.89 22.39 7.30
CA SER A 297 -26.56 21.91 8.54
C SER A 297 -26.22 22.71 9.80
N GLY A 298 -25.66 23.92 9.66
CA GLY A 298 -25.39 24.84 10.77
C GLY A 298 -26.28 26.08 10.70
N GLY A 299 -27.54 25.99 11.14
CA GLY A 299 -28.43 27.16 11.15
C GLY A 299 -29.91 26.83 11.26
N GLY A 300 -30.29 26.11 12.31
CA GLY A 300 -31.69 25.80 12.60
C GLY A 300 -31.91 25.74 14.10
N THR A 301 -31.71 26.84 14.80
CA THR A 301 -32.23 27.00 16.17
C THR A 301 -33.74 26.83 16.09
N PRO A 302 -34.35 25.80 16.71
CA PRO A 302 -35.80 25.73 16.78
C PRO A 302 -36.29 26.92 17.61
N ALA A 303 -37.17 27.73 17.02
CA ALA A 303 -37.82 28.84 17.70
C ALA A 303 -38.52 28.33 18.98
N PRO A 304 -38.40 29.04 20.11
CA PRO A 304 -39.07 28.63 21.34
C PRO A 304 -40.59 28.69 21.14
N THR A 305 -41.24 27.56 21.36
CA THR A 305 -42.69 27.43 21.37
C THR A 305 -43.28 28.35 22.45
N PRO A 306 -44.27 29.21 22.14
CA PRO A 306 -44.88 30.06 23.15
C PRO A 306 -45.67 29.19 24.15
N ALA A 307 -45.38 29.39 25.43
CA ALA A 307 -46.09 28.76 26.53
C ALA A 307 -47.57 29.17 26.50
N GLY A 308 -48.44 28.18 26.34
CA GLY A 308 -49.88 28.35 26.52
C GLY A 308 -50.20 28.69 27.97
N SER A 309 -50.76 29.87 28.17
CA SER A 309 -51.43 30.31 29.40
C SER A 309 -52.61 29.40 29.72
N ARG A 310 -52.69 28.97 30.98
CA ARG A 310 -53.92 28.47 31.61
C ARG A 310 -54.86 29.61 31.93
#